data_AF-A0A945RXR5-F1
#
_entry.id   AF-A0A945RXR5-F1
#
_cell.length_a   1.000
_cell.length_b   1.000
_cell.length_c   1.000
_cell.angle_alpha   90.00
_cell.angle_beta   90.00
_cell.angle_gamma   90.00
#
_symmetry.space_group_name_H-M   'P 1'
#
loop_
_entity.id
_entity.type
_entity.pdbx_description
1 polymer ?
#
loop_
_entity_poly.entity_id
_entity_poly.type
_entity_poly.pdbx_seq_one_letter_code
_entity_poly.pdbx_strand_id
1 'polypeptide(L)'
;MKRGITTSPFTFAEALAALLVTSILLPVLFSAVLVAHRASEVAQRSEAAARLAQAKLTELTVTGDWQDAEPSGEFEEWPGYTWQLDIEDWAEDDELTTSMTELTITVFFPVQEKQLAIRISTLVAAEES
;
A
#
# COMPACT_ATOMS: atom_id res chain seq x y z
N MET A 1 27.47 -54.27 14.31
CA MET A 1 28.27 -53.15 14.85
C MET A 1 27.43 -51.87 14.79
N LYS A 2 26.92 -51.38 15.93
CA LYS A 2 26.25 -50.07 16.03
C LYS A 2 27.27 -49.08 16.61
N ARG A 3 27.72 -48.10 15.82
CA ARG A 3 28.55 -46.99 16.32
C ARG A 3 27.65 -46.09 17.17
N GLY A 4 27.89 -46.04 18.46
CA GLY A 4 27.25 -45.06 19.35
C GLY A 4 27.73 -43.67 18.94
N ILE A 5 26.79 -42.79 18.63
CA ILE A 5 27.07 -41.36 18.44
C ILE A 5 27.42 -40.83 19.84
N THR A 6 28.70 -40.53 20.08
CA THR A 6 29.14 -39.87 21.30
C THR A 6 28.91 -38.37 21.15
N THR A 7 27.84 -37.84 21.72
CA THR A 7 27.62 -36.40 21.84
C THR A 7 28.54 -35.86 22.94
N SER A 8 29.54 -35.05 22.56
CA SER A 8 30.33 -34.30 23.53
C SER A 8 29.48 -33.18 24.14
N PRO A 9 29.44 -33.02 25.47
CA PRO A 9 28.82 -31.84 26.07
C PRO A 9 29.59 -30.56 25.67
N PHE A 10 28.88 -29.44 25.52
CA PHE A 10 29.46 -28.13 25.22
C PHE A 10 30.44 -27.70 26.30
N THR A 11 31.57 -27.12 25.91
CA THR A 11 32.51 -26.53 26.87
C THR A 11 32.01 -25.17 27.36
N PHE A 12 32.43 -24.75 28.56
CA PHE A 12 32.07 -23.44 29.10
C PHE A 12 32.49 -22.29 28.17
N ALA A 13 33.67 -22.39 27.56
CA ALA A 13 34.18 -21.40 26.62
C ALA A 13 33.30 -21.28 25.36
N GLU A 14 32.80 -22.41 24.86
CA GLU A 14 31.92 -22.44 23.69
C GLU A 14 30.53 -21.86 23.99
N ALA A 15 29.96 -22.19 25.15
CA ALA A 15 28.70 -21.58 25.60
C ALA A 15 28.84 -20.06 25.75
N LEU A 16 29.97 -19.59 26.27
CA LEU A 16 30.25 -18.16 26.43
C LEU A 16 30.45 -17.46 25.07
N ALA A 17 31.12 -18.12 24.13
CA ALA A 17 31.27 -17.63 22.76
C ALA A 17 29.90 -17.55 22.04
N ALA A 18 29.05 -18.58 22.18
CA ALA A 18 27.71 -18.59 21.61
C ALA A 18 26.85 -17.45 22.19
N LEU A 19 26.87 -17.26 23.51
CA LEU A 19 26.17 -16.15 24.17
C LEU A 19 26.65 -14.79 23.66
N LEU A 20 27.96 -14.60 23.48
CA LEU A 20 28.52 -13.36 22.96
C LEU A 20 28.09 -13.11 21.51
N VAL A 21 28.15 -14.13 20.66
CA VAL A 21 27.68 -14.05 19.27
C VAL A 21 26.19 -13.73 19.22
N THR A 22 25.36 -14.45 19.97
CA THR A 22 23.91 -14.23 20.04
C THR A 22 23.59 -12.83 20.59
N SER A 23 24.33 -12.33 21.58
CA SER A 23 24.15 -11.00 22.15
C SER A 23 24.35 -9.88 21.13
N ILE A 24 25.24 -10.07 20.16
CA ILE A 24 25.51 -9.09 19.10
C ILE A 24 24.52 -9.28 17.94
N LEU A 25 24.16 -10.53 17.63
CA LEU A 25 23.32 -10.86 16.48
C LEU A 25 21.84 -10.57 16.71
N LEU A 26 21.30 -10.87 17.89
CA LEU A 26 19.86 -10.73 18.18
C LEU A 26 19.33 -9.31 17.91
N PRO A 27 19.95 -8.23 18.40
CA PRO A 27 19.43 -6.88 18.16
C PRO A 27 19.27 -6.54 16.67
N VAL A 28 20.20 -7.01 15.83
CA VAL A 28 20.18 -6.79 14.38
C VAL A 28 19.05 -7.59 13.74
N LEU A 29 18.89 -8.87 14.11
CA LEU A 29 17.80 -9.71 13.60
C LEU A 29 16.42 -9.16 13.98
N PHE A 30 16.25 -8.75 15.24
CA PHE A 30 15.00 -8.15 15.69
C PHE A 30 14.68 -6.85 14.95
N SER A 31 15.69 -6.00 14.72
CA SER A 31 15.50 -4.76 13.95
C SER A 31 15.05 -5.05 12.52
N ALA A 32 15.64 -6.05 11.86
CA ALA A 32 15.23 -6.46 10.52
C ALA A 32 13.78 -6.95 10.47
N VAL A 33 13.36 -7.77 11.45
CA VAL A 33 11.98 -8.26 11.55
C VAL A 33 11.00 -7.11 11.77
N LEU A 34 11.32 -6.16 12.65
CA LEU A 34 10.47 -5.00 12.91
C LEU A 34 10.30 -4.13 11.66
N VAL A 35 11.37 -3.91 10.89
CA VAL A 35 11.31 -3.18 9.63
C VAL A 35 10.44 -3.93 8.61
N ALA A 36 10.64 -5.24 8.47
CA ALA A 36 9.84 -6.07 7.56
C ALA A 36 8.34 -6.07 7.94
N HIS A 37 8.02 -6.15 9.23
CA HIS A 37 6.64 -6.07 9.71
C HIS A 37 5.99 -4.74 9.34
N ARG A 38 6.67 -3.62 9.62
CA ARG A 38 6.18 -2.28 9.26
C ARG A 38 5.96 -2.14 7.76
N ALA A 39 6.88 -2.65 6.94
CA ALA A 39 6.74 -2.64 5.49
C ALA A 39 5.54 -3.49 5.03
N SER A 40 5.31 -4.65 5.66
CA SER A 40 4.16 -5.50 5.35
C SER A 40 2.83 -4.83 5.69
N GLU A 41 2.72 -4.16 6.84
CA GLU A 41 1.51 -3.40 7.20
C GLU A 41 1.20 -2.31 6.18
N VAL A 42 2.21 -1.53 5.77
CA VAL A 42 2.06 -0.51 4.72
C VAL A 42 1.60 -1.17 3.42
N ALA A 43 2.24 -2.27 3.00
CA ALA A 43 1.90 -2.95 1.75
C ALA A 43 0.45 -3.45 1.72
N GLN A 44 -0.01 -4.11 2.79
CA GLN A 44 -1.38 -4.63 2.89
C GLN A 44 -2.41 -3.47 2.84
N ARG A 45 -2.12 -2.37 3.55
CA ARG A 45 -3.01 -1.20 3.59
C ARG A 45 -3.07 -0.47 2.25
N SER A 46 -1.92 -0.33 1.58
CA SER A 46 -1.83 0.24 0.23
C SER A 46 -2.51 -0.61 -0.82
N GLU A 47 -2.41 -1.94 -0.73
CA GLU A 47 -3.09 -2.86 -1.65
C GLU A 47 -4.61 -2.74 -1.54
N ALA A 48 -5.14 -2.64 -0.31
CA ALA A 48 -6.55 -2.37 -0.07
C ALA A 48 -6.96 -0.98 -0.62
N ALA A 49 -6.17 0.07 -0.34
CA ALA A 49 -6.43 1.41 -0.86
C ALA A 49 -6.46 1.46 -2.38
N ALA A 50 -5.53 0.78 -3.05
CA ALA A 50 -5.47 0.72 -4.51
C ALA A 50 -6.69 0.00 -5.10
N ARG A 51 -7.15 -1.09 -4.49
CA ARG A 51 -8.39 -1.77 -4.90
C ARG A 51 -9.61 -0.87 -4.73
N LEU A 52 -9.71 -0.16 -3.61
CA LEU A 52 -10.80 0.78 -3.36
C LEU A 52 -10.80 1.94 -4.36
N ALA A 53 -9.62 2.51 -4.62
CA ALA A 53 -9.44 3.58 -5.61
C ALA A 53 -9.89 3.10 -7.00
N GLN A 54 -9.41 1.93 -7.43
CA GLN A 54 -9.77 1.34 -8.72
C GLN A 54 -11.27 1.04 -8.80
N ALA A 55 -11.86 0.46 -7.76
CA ALA A 55 -13.28 0.14 -7.74
C ALA A 55 -14.13 1.42 -7.84
N LYS A 56 -13.79 2.46 -7.08
CA LYS A 56 -14.52 3.73 -7.11
C LYS A 56 -14.36 4.45 -8.45
N LEU A 57 -13.14 4.48 -9.00
CA LEU A 57 -12.90 5.04 -10.33
C LEU A 57 -13.70 4.29 -11.40
N THR A 58 -13.70 2.95 -11.34
CA THR A 58 -14.44 2.11 -12.29
C THR A 58 -15.95 2.33 -12.16
N GLU A 59 -16.49 2.43 -10.94
CA GLU A 59 -17.89 2.76 -10.68
C GLU A 59 -18.27 4.07 -11.38
N LEU A 60 -17.53 5.14 -11.10
CA LEU A 60 -17.78 6.47 -11.65
C LEU A 60 -17.66 6.53 -13.18
N THR A 61 -16.67 5.85 -13.75
CA THR A 61 -16.49 5.80 -15.21
C THR A 61 -17.59 4.97 -15.90
N VAL A 62 -18.04 3.88 -15.28
CA VAL A 62 -19.06 2.99 -15.88
C VAL A 62 -20.47 3.57 -15.75
N THR A 63 -20.79 4.24 -14.64
CA THR A 63 -22.11 4.89 -14.51
C THR A 63 -22.18 6.21 -15.26
N GLY A 64 -21.04 6.86 -15.50
CA GLY A 64 -20.99 8.20 -16.09
C GLY A 64 -21.27 9.32 -15.09
N ASP A 65 -21.52 8.99 -13.82
CA ASP A 65 -21.94 9.96 -12.79
C ASP A 65 -20.80 10.80 -12.23
N TRP A 66 -19.59 10.72 -12.81
CA TRP A 66 -18.41 11.44 -12.31
C TRP A 66 -18.59 12.97 -12.29
N GLN A 67 -19.49 13.54 -13.10
CA GLN A 67 -19.80 14.97 -13.10
C GLN A 67 -20.66 15.40 -11.90
N ASP A 68 -21.58 14.53 -11.47
CA ASP A 68 -22.53 14.79 -10.38
C ASP A 68 -22.12 14.12 -9.05
N ALA A 69 -21.03 13.33 -9.07
CA ALA A 69 -20.53 12.63 -7.90
C ALA A 69 -20.06 13.60 -6.82
N GLU A 70 -20.25 13.21 -5.56
CA GLU A 70 -19.63 13.92 -4.46
C GLU A 70 -18.10 13.94 -4.65
N PRO A 71 -17.42 15.08 -4.41
CA PRO A 71 -15.99 15.19 -4.64
C PRO A 71 -15.15 14.43 -3.60
N SER A 72 -15.76 13.94 -2.53
CA SER A 72 -15.08 13.17 -1.49
C SER A 72 -16.08 12.42 -0.62
N GLY A 73 -15.61 11.37 0.06
CA GLY A 73 -16.44 10.60 0.98
C GLY A 73 -15.64 9.58 1.79
N GLU A 74 -16.39 8.74 2.50
CA GLU A 74 -15.83 7.61 3.25
C GLU A 74 -16.28 6.28 2.63
N PHE A 75 -15.54 5.21 2.89
CA PHE A 75 -15.97 3.86 2.54
C PHE A 75 -16.66 3.21 3.75
N GLU A 76 -17.97 2.99 3.67
CA GLU A 76 -18.78 2.47 4.79
C GLU A 76 -18.27 1.11 5.30
N GLU A 77 -17.86 0.22 4.40
CA GLU A 77 -17.31 -1.10 4.73
C GLU A 77 -15.84 -1.07 5.16
N TRP A 78 -15.15 0.07 5.00
CA TRP A 78 -13.72 0.23 5.26
C TRP A 78 -13.45 1.43 6.18
N PRO A 79 -13.70 1.29 7.50
CA PRO A 79 -13.49 2.36 8.45
C PRO A 79 -12.08 2.95 8.39
N GLY A 80 -12.01 4.28 8.34
CA GLY A 80 -10.76 5.03 8.26
C GLY A 80 -10.17 5.14 6.85
N TYR A 81 -10.78 4.54 5.84
CA TYR A 81 -10.49 4.84 4.44
C TYR A 81 -11.43 5.93 3.94
N THR A 82 -10.86 6.99 3.38
CA THR A 82 -11.62 8.07 2.75
C THR A 82 -11.14 8.25 1.33
N TRP A 83 -11.97 8.83 0.47
CA TRP A 83 -11.65 9.08 -0.92
C TRP A 83 -11.95 10.52 -1.32
N GLN A 84 -11.25 10.97 -2.34
CA GLN A 84 -11.45 12.26 -3.00
C GLN A 84 -11.37 12.05 -4.51
N LEU A 85 -12.27 12.69 -5.25
CA LEU A 85 -12.30 12.76 -6.70
C LEU A 85 -11.85 14.16 -7.13
N ASP A 86 -10.79 14.21 -7.93
CA ASP A 86 -10.33 15.40 -8.61
C ASP A 86 -10.60 15.24 -10.12
N ILE A 87 -11.19 16.26 -10.74
CA ILE A 87 -11.59 16.27 -12.14
C ILE A 87 -10.86 17.44 -12.79
N GLU A 88 -10.05 17.16 -13.81
CA GLU A 88 -9.25 18.17 -14.50
C GLU A 88 -9.43 18.04 -16.01
N ASP A 89 -9.54 19.17 -16.71
CA ASP A 89 -9.50 19.16 -18.17
C ASP A 89 -8.11 18.75 -18.64
N TRP A 90 -8.06 17.73 -19.50
CA TRP A 90 -6.80 17.25 -20.03
C TRP A 90 -6.45 18.04 -21.29
N ALA A 91 -5.59 19.05 -21.13
CA ALA A 91 -5.13 19.88 -22.23
C ALA A 91 -4.02 19.15 -23.02
N GLU A 92 -4.37 18.58 -24.17
CA GLU A 92 -3.41 18.20 -25.20
C GLU A 92 -3.17 19.40 -26.13
N ASP A 93 -1.92 19.72 -26.41
CA ASP A 93 -1.48 20.90 -27.18
C ASP A 93 -1.79 20.80 -28.70
N ASP A 94 -2.69 19.90 -29.12
CA ASP A 94 -2.91 19.53 -30.51
C ASP A 94 -4.38 19.71 -30.93
N GLU A 95 -4.62 20.60 -31.92
CA GLU A 95 -5.94 21.04 -32.40
C GLU A 95 -6.80 19.91 -33.03
N LEU A 96 -6.28 18.69 -33.14
CA LEU A 96 -6.93 17.53 -33.76
C LEU A 96 -7.40 16.47 -32.75
N THR A 97 -7.30 16.74 -31.45
CA THR A 97 -7.60 15.76 -30.39
C THR A 97 -8.98 16.04 -29.78
N THR A 98 -9.74 14.96 -29.53
CA THR A 98 -11.01 15.05 -28.79
C THR A 98 -10.70 15.53 -27.37
N SER A 99 -11.41 16.54 -26.88
CA SER A 99 -11.25 17.02 -25.51
C SER A 99 -11.44 15.85 -24.53
N MET A 100 -10.46 15.64 -23.66
CA MET A 100 -10.51 14.59 -22.63
C MET A 100 -10.55 15.24 -21.25
N THR A 101 -11.10 14.51 -20.29
CA THR A 101 -11.11 14.89 -18.88
C THR A 101 -10.36 13.82 -18.09
N GLU A 102 -9.43 14.24 -17.24
CA GLU A 102 -8.75 13.37 -16.29
C GLU A 102 -9.55 13.26 -15.01
N LEU A 103 -9.91 12.03 -14.64
CA LEU A 103 -10.53 11.70 -13.37
C LEU A 103 -9.49 11.06 -12.47
N THR A 104 -9.28 11.65 -11.31
CA THR A 104 -8.29 11.19 -10.33
C THR A 104 -8.97 10.83 -9.02
N ILE A 105 -8.87 9.56 -8.62
CA ILE A 105 -9.30 9.13 -7.29
C ILE A 105 -8.09 9.00 -6.36
N THR A 106 -8.14 9.76 -5.27
CA THR A 106 -7.17 9.67 -4.16
C THR A 106 -7.83 9.00 -2.96
N VAL A 107 -7.30 7.85 -2.52
CA VAL A 107 -7.75 7.15 -1.31
C VAL A 107 -6.76 7.37 -0.18
N PHE A 108 -7.24 7.93 0.93
CA PHE A 108 -6.47 8.18 2.14
C PHE A 108 -6.73 7.09 3.18
N PHE A 109 -5.69 6.66 3.88
CA PHE A 109 -5.78 5.62 4.89
C PHE A 109 -4.71 5.78 5.98
N PRO A 110 -5.02 5.40 7.24
CA PRO A 110 -4.05 5.46 8.32
C PRO A 110 -3.14 4.23 8.32
N VAL A 111 -1.84 4.47 8.52
CA VAL A 111 -0.86 3.45 8.90
C VAL A 111 -0.09 3.96 10.11
N GLN A 112 -0.30 3.32 11.27
CA GLN A 112 0.19 3.80 12.57
C GLN A 112 -0.28 5.24 12.83
N GLU A 113 0.62 6.20 13.03
CA GLU A 113 0.31 7.62 13.29
C GLU A 113 0.36 8.49 12.03
N LYS A 114 0.49 7.88 10.84
CA LYS A 114 0.61 8.60 9.57
C LYS A 114 -0.57 8.31 8.66
N GLN A 115 -1.09 9.35 8.03
CA GLN A 115 -2.02 9.22 6.92
C GLN A 115 -1.22 9.07 5.62
N LEU A 116 -1.49 8.01 4.86
CA LEU A 116 -0.94 7.78 3.54
C LEU A 116 -2.05 7.89 2.50
N ALA A 117 -1.68 8.02 1.24
CA ALA A 117 -2.62 8.07 0.14
C ALA A 117 -2.14 7.27 -1.06
N ILE A 118 -3.08 6.69 -1.80
CA ILE A 118 -2.87 6.13 -3.14
C ILE A 118 -3.73 6.92 -4.11
N ARG A 119 -3.17 7.22 -5.29
CA ARG A 119 -3.84 7.95 -6.35
C ARG A 119 -3.85 7.12 -7.63
N ILE A 120 -5.00 7.04 -8.27
CA ILE A 120 -5.18 6.42 -9.58
C ILE A 120 -5.96 7.39 -10.45
N SER A 121 -5.53 7.57 -11.70
CA SER A 121 -6.23 8.42 -12.66
C SER A 121 -6.60 7.66 -13.94
N THR A 122 -7.60 8.17 -14.63
CA THR A 122 -8.02 7.72 -15.95
C THR A 122 -8.51 8.89 -16.79
N LEU A 123 -8.46 8.73 -18.12
CA LEU A 123 -8.96 9.72 -19.07
C LEU A 123 -10.33 9.27 -19.60
N VAL A 124 -11.30 10.16 -19.56
CA VAL A 124 -12.61 9.99 -20.20
C VAL A 124 -12.75 11.00 -21.34
N ALA A 125 -13.46 10.63 -22.40
CA ALA A 125 -13.81 11.59 -23.44
C ALA A 125 -14.79 12.62 -22.85
N ALA A 126 -14.54 13.91 -23.07
CA ALA A 126 -15.53 14.92 -22.75
C ALA A 126 -16.75 14.70 -23.65
N GLU A 127 -17.94 14.58 -23.07
CA GLU A 127 -19.16 14.49 -23.86
C GLU A 127 -19.34 15.78 -24.67
N GLU A 128 -19.41 15.66 -26.00
CA GLU A 128 -19.85 16.76 -26.85
C GLU A 128 -21.31 17.08 -26.48
N SER A 129 -21.52 18.24 -25.85
CA SER A 129 -22.86 18.76 -25.50
C SER A 129 -23.69 19.14 -26.72
#